data_AF-A0A949MQH6-F1
#
_entry.id   AF-A0A949MQH6-F1
#
_cell.length_a   1.000
_cell.length_b   1.000
_cell.length_c   1.000
_cell.angle_alpha   90.00
_cell.angle_beta   90.00
_cell.angle_gamma   90.00
#
_symmetry.space_group_name_H-M   'P 1'
#
loop_
_entity.id
_entity.type
_entity.pdbx_description
1 polymer ?
#
loop_
_entity_poly.entity_id
_entity_poly.type
_entity_poly.pdbx_seq_one_letter_code
_entity_poly.pdbx_strand_id
1 'polypeptide(L)'
;MADTKNPKVGELLTRAGVLRKQDLQEAISIAQDTGQMIGKVLIMSGFITKEDLAAAVEAQSLIRDDVLEPELAILGLSTCSREQILLEQALDQLGWHPQNKPTAKLGELLIASGNISIEHLSKALDEMRESVRPLGSLLVEWHVISRDILQDALNVQTDIRDGKISKPDGVQRLARHATTHSMSVSAQMKLNPQQ
;
A
#
# COMPACT_ATOMS: atom_id res chain seq x y z
N MET A 1 1.84 26.29 5.41
CA MET A 1 2.59 25.31 4.60
C MET A 1 1.53 24.51 3.85
N ALA A 2 1.22 24.92 2.63
CA ALA A 2 -0.02 24.57 1.94
C ALA A 2 0.19 23.42 0.93
N ASP A 3 -0.81 22.55 0.82
CA ASP A 3 -1.17 21.75 -0.36
C ASP A 3 -0.28 20.58 -0.83
N THR A 4 0.55 19.97 0.01
CA THR A 4 1.31 18.75 -0.40
C THR A 4 0.46 17.49 -0.62
N LYS A 5 -0.80 17.47 -0.14
CA LYS A 5 -1.67 16.28 -0.25
C LYS A 5 -2.41 16.14 -1.59
N ASN A 6 -2.40 17.16 -2.45
CA ASN A 6 -3.14 17.10 -3.70
C ASN A 6 -2.37 17.77 -4.85
N PRO A 7 -1.29 17.13 -5.34
CA PRO A 7 -0.45 17.70 -6.39
C PRO A 7 -1.26 17.94 -7.67
N LYS A 8 -1.04 19.06 -8.36
CA LYS A 8 -1.76 19.36 -9.60
C LYS A 8 -1.20 18.50 -10.75
N VAL A 9 -2.09 17.98 -11.60
CA VAL A 9 -1.73 17.18 -12.79
C VAL A 9 -0.66 17.86 -13.65
N GLY A 10 -0.81 19.15 -13.95
CA GLY A 10 0.17 19.89 -14.74
C GLY A 10 1.55 19.98 -14.09
N GLU A 11 1.61 20.05 -12.76
CA GLU A 11 2.87 20.06 -12.01
C GLU A 11 3.54 18.68 -12.02
N LEU A 12 2.78 17.60 -11.83
CA LEU A 12 3.29 16.24 -11.93
C LEU A 12 3.90 15.98 -13.31
N LEU A 13 3.18 16.33 -14.38
CA LEU A 13 3.66 16.19 -15.76
C LEU A 13 4.91 17.05 -16.02
N THR A 14 4.98 18.24 -15.43
CA THR A 14 6.16 19.11 -15.57
C THR A 14 7.37 18.54 -14.83
N ARG A 15 7.18 18.03 -13.61
CA ARG A 15 8.25 17.39 -12.82
C ARG A 15 8.72 16.08 -13.46
N ALA A 16 7.84 15.35 -14.15
CA ALA A 16 8.17 14.13 -14.89
C ALA A 16 8.91 14.40 -16.22
N GLY A 17 9.02 15.66 -16.65
CA GLY A 17 9.62 16.04 -17.93
C GLY A 17 8.73 15.80 -19.15
N VAL A 18 7.48 15.42 -18.94
CA VAL A 18 6.48 15.15 -19.99
C VAL A 18 5.92 16.45 -20.57
N LEU A 19 5.74 17.47 -19.72
CA LEU A 19 5.21 18.77 -20.09
C LEU A 19 6.23 19.88 -19.79
N ARG A 20 6.46 20.82 -20.70
CA ARG A 20 7.31 21.97 -20.40
C ARG A 20 6.54 23.01 -19.59
N LYS A 21 7.26 23.71 -18.71
CA LYS A 21 6.68 24.78 -17.88
C LYS A 21 6.07 25.91 -18.72
N GLN A 22 6.68 26.23 -19.87
CA GLN A 22 6.17 27.28 -20.78
C GLN A 22 4.86 26.85 -21.43
N ASP A 23 4.81 25.64 -21.99
CA ASP A 23 3.62 25.04 -22.59
C ASP A 23 2.46 24.94 -21.58
N LEU A 24 2.75 24.61 -20.32
CA LEU A 24 1.75 24.62 -19.25
C LEU A 24 1.17 26.03 -19.02
N GLN A 25 2.00 27.07 -19.02
CA GLN A 25 1.53 28.45 -18.83
C GLN A 25 0.67 28.93 -20.01
N GLU A 26 1.08 28.59 -21.24
CA GLU A 26 0.30 28.88 -22.44
C GLU A 26 -1.07 28.19 -22.40
N ALA A 27 -1.10 26.90 -22.05
CA ALA A 27 -2.36 26.16 -21.91
C ALA A 27 -3.27 26.73 -20.80
N ILE A 28 -2.71 27.24 -19.70
CA ILE A 28 -3.48 27.95 -18.65
C ILE A 28 -4.13 29.20 -19.23
N SER A 29 -3.39 30.02 -19.98
CA SER A 29 -3.91 31.25 -20.59
C SER A 29 -5.06 30.93 -21.54
N ILE A 30 -4.87 29.97 -22.45
CA ILE A 30 -5.90 29.56 -23.41
C ILE A 30 -7.14 29.02 -22.68
N ALA A 31 -6.97 28.21 -21.64
CA ALA A 31 -8.07 27.68 -20.84
C ALA A 31 -8.86 28.80 -20.13
N GLN A 32 -8.19 29.83 -19.62
CA GLN A 32 -8.81 30.99 -19.00
C GLN A 32 -9.60 31.84 -20.01
N ASP A 33 -9.04 32.08 -21.19
CA ASP A 33 -9.66 32.91 -22.22
C ASP A 33 -10.87 32.22 -22.88
N THR A 34 -10.80 30.89 -23.06
CA THR A 34 -11.83 30.10 -23.75
C THR A 34 -12.85 29.44 -22.82
N GLY A 35 -12.56 29.38 -21.51
CA GLY A 35 -13.34 28.63 -20.52
C GLY A 35 -13.25 27.09 -20.67
N GLN A 36 -12.33 26.58 -21.49
CA GLN A 36 -12.14 25.14 -21.67
C GLN A 36 -11.38 24.51 -20.51
N MET A 37 -11.59 23.21 -20.28
CA MET A 37 -10.81 22.46 -19.31
C MET A 37 -9.34 22.39 -19.73
N ILE A 38 -8.42 22.67 -18.80
CA ILE A 38 -6.98 22.71 -19.09
C ILE A 38 -6.44 21.41 -19.67
N GLY A 39 -6.89 20.25 -19.19
CA GLY A 39 -6.48 18.96 -19.76
C GLY A 39 -6.86 18.82 -21.24
N LYS A 40 -8.02 19.34 -21.64
CA LYS A 40 -8.46 19.36 -23.04
C LYS A 40 -7.58 20.27 -23.89
N VAL A 41 -7.25 21.46 -23.37
CA VAL A 41 -6.35 22.40 -24.05
C VAL A 41 -4.96 21.79 -24.23
N LEU A 42 -4.38 21.18 -23.20
CA LEU A 42 -3.08 20.52 -23.27
C LEU A 42 -3.02 19.45 -24.37
N ILE A 43 -4.09 18.66 -24.55
CA ILE A 43 -4.19 17.66 -25.62
C ILE A 43 -4.39 18.31 -26.99
N MET A 44 -5.31 19.29 -27.09
CA MET A 44 -5.61 19.95 -28.36
C MET A 44 -4.42 20.75 -28.91
N SER A 45 -3.61 21.34 -28.03
CA SER A 45 -2.37 22.02 -28.40
C SER A 45 -1.21 21.06 -28.68
N GLY A 46 -1.40 19.75 -28.48
CA GLY A 46 -0.38 18.73 -28.74
C GLY A 46 0.77 18.71 -27.72
N PHE A 47 0.58 19.34 -26.55
CA PHE A 47 1.61 19.39 -25.51
C PHE A 47 1.74 18.07 -24.74
N ILE A 48 0.66 17.31 -24.64
CA ILE A 48 0.62 15.96 -24.06
C ILE A 48 -0.36 15.08 -24.84
N THR A 49 -0.24 13.77 -24.68
CA THR A 49 -1.20 12.80 -25.20
C THR A 49 -2.38 12.58 -24.26
N LYS A 50 -3.41 11.86 -24.71
CA LYS A 50 -4.53 11.44 -23.84
C LYS A 50 -4.05 10.47 -22.78
N GLU A 51 -3.10 9.63 -23.15
CA GLU A 51 -2.46 8.60 -22.34
C GLU A 51 -1.62 9.24 -21.22
N ASP A 52 -0.83 10.27 -21.53
CA ASP A 52 -0.10 11.05 -20.53
C ASP A 52 -1.05 11.69 -19.51
N LEU A 53 -2.16 12.28 -19.98
CA LEU A 53 -3.16 12.89 -19.10
C LEU A 53 -3.83 11.84 -18.21
N ALA A 54 -4.20 10.69 -18.77
CA ALA A 54 -4.83 9.59 -18.03
C ALA A 54 -3.91 9.07 -16.93
N ALA A 55 -2.65 8.80 -17.26
CA ALA A 55 -1.64 8.36 -16.29
C ALA A 55 -1.43 9.40 -15.17
N ALA A 56 -1.38 10.70 -15.51
CA ALA A 56 -1.19 11.74 -14.50
C ALA A 56 -2.40 11.91 -13.55
N VAL A 57 -3.63 11.72 -14.04
CA VAL A 57 -4.85 11.73 -13.21
C VAL A 57 -4.90 10.50 -12.30
N GLU A 58 -4.50 9.34 -12.81
CA GLU A 58 -4.39 8.11 -12.02
C GLU A 58 -3.35 8.26 -10.91
N ALA A 59 -2.13 8.71 -11.25
CA ALA A 59 -1.06 8.99 -10.30
C ALA A 59 -1.48 10.02 -9.24
N GLN A 60 -2.15 11.10 -9.64
CA GLN A 60 -2.69 12.10 -8.71
C GLN A 60 -3.67 11.47 -7.71
N SER A 61 -4.55 10.58 -8.18
CA SER A 61 -5.51 9.89 -7.32
C SER A 61 -4.80 8.98 -6.32
N LEU A 62 -3.79 8.22 -6.77
CA LEU A 62 -2.99 7.36 -5.90
C LEU A 62 -2.19 8.14 -4.85
N ILE A 63 -1.66 9.32 -5.18
CA ILE A 63 -0.98 10.20 -4.22
C ILE A 63 -1.99 10.77 -3.22
N ARG A 64 -3.14 11.25 -3.68
CA ARG A 64 -4.20 11.81 -2.83
C ARG A 64 -4.71 10.78 -1.81
N ASP A 65 -4.79 9.52 -2.22
CA ASP A 65 -5.26 8.40 -1.40
C ASP A 65 -4.11 7.76 -0.57
N ASP A 66 -2.94 8.39 -0.56
CA ASP A 66 -1.74 7.99 0.20
C ASP A 66 -1.30 6.54 -0.13
N VAL A 67 -1.42 6.16 -1.41
CA VAL A 67 -1.06 4.84 -1.97
C VAL A 67 0.28 4.89 -2.70
N LEU A 68 0.63 6.04 -3.26
CA LEU A 68 1.80 6.21 -4.10
C LEU A 68 2.57 7.46 -3.66
N GLU A 69 3.87 7.30 -3.44
CA GLU A 69 4.74 8.42 -3.12
C GLU A 69 4.91 9.35 -4.33
N PRO A 70 4.92 10.68 -4.15
CA PRO A 70 5.01 11.65 -5.25
C PRO A 70 6.24 11.45 -6.15
N GLU A 71 7.39 11.16 -5.56
CA GLU A 71 8.66 10.95 -6.28
C GLU A 71 8.59 9.72 -7.20
N LEU A 72 7.94 8.65 -6.74
CA LEU A 72 7.74 7.43 -7.50
C LEU A 72 6.71 7.62 -8.61
N ALA A 73 5.64 8.38 -8.35
CA ALA A 73 4.69 8.79 -9.37
C ALA A 73 5.37 9.57 -10.51
N ILE A 74 6.27 10.50 -10.18
CA ILE A 74 7.00 11.31 -11.17
C ILE A 74 7.87 10.43 -12.06
N LEU A 75 8.58 9.46 -11.48
CA LEU A 75 9.37 8.48 -12.23
C LEU A 75 8.46 7.62 -13.11
N GLY A 76 7.33 7.13 -12.57
CA GLY A 76 6.34 6.33 -13.30
C GLY A 76 5.80 7.07 -14.53
N LEU A 77 5.40 8.34 -14.37
CA LEU A 77 4.91 9.18 -15.46
C LEU A 77 5.95 9.41 -16.56
N SER A 78 7.22 9.60 -16.16
CA SER A 78 8.32 9.73 -17.12
C SER A 78 8.51 8.45 -17.94
N THR A 79 8.42 7.29 -17.28
CA THR A 79 8.50 5.98 -17.92
C THR A 79 7.30 5.74 -18.86
N CYS A 80 6.07 6.06 -18.44
CA CYS A 80 4.87 5.97 -19.30
C CYS A 80 5.07 6.72 -20.61
N SER A 81 5.54 7.96 -20.54
CA SER A 81 5.70 8.80 -21.72
C SER A 81 6.83 8.31 -22.63
N ARG A 82 7.96 7.87 -22.06
CA ARG A 82 9.11 7.37 -22.82
C ARG A 82 8.84 6.03 -23.50
N GLU A 83 8.17 5.12 -22.80
CA GLU A 83 8.02 3.72 -23.22
C GLU A 83 6.65 3.41 -23.80
N GLN A 84 5.72 4.37 -23.74
CA GLN A 84 4.35 4.24 -24.24
C GLN A 84 3.60 3.06 -23.59
N ILE A 85 3.76 2.94 -22.26
CA ILE A 85 3.13 1.91 -21.43
C ILE A 85 2.18 2.54 -20.40
N LEU A 86 1.31 1.70 -19.83
CA LEU A 86 0.36 2.12 -18.79
C LEU A 86 1.08 2.46 -17.47
N LEU A 87 0.46 3.29 -16.63
CA LEU A 87 1.02 3.66 -15.32
C LEU A 87 1.28 2.44 -14.43
N GLU A 88 0.34 1.50 -14.38
CA GLU A 88 0.50 0.25 -13.63
C GLU A 88 1.77 -0.51 -14.05
N GLN A 89 2.02 -0.62 -15.36
CA GLN A 89 3.19 -1.31 -15.90
C GLN A 89 4.48 -0.56 -15.59
N ALA A 90 4.47 0.77 -15.70
CA ALA A 90 5.63 1.60 -15.35
C ALA A 90 5.97 1.50 -13.86
N LEU A 91 4.95 1.51 -12.99
CA LEU A 91 5.13 1.38 -11.55
C LEU A 91 5.63 -0.02 -11.16
N ASP A 92 5.12 -1.08 -11.80
CA ASP A 92 5.59 -2.46 -11.60
C ASP A 92 7.07 -2.62 -11.94
N GLN A 93 7.53 -2.07 -13.08
CA GLN A 93 8.95 -2.03 -13.44
C GLN A 93 9.83 -1.29 -12.44
N LEU A 94 9.28 -0.26 -11.80
CA LEU A 94 9.94 0.50 -10.73
C LEU A 94 9.87 -0.23 -9.37
N GLY A 95 9.33 -1.46 -9.33
CA GLY A 95 9.19 -2.27 -8.13
C GLY A 95 8.00 -1.88 -7.25
N TRP A 96 7.16 -0.95 -7.71
CA TRP A 96 5.94 -0.58 -7.00
C TRP A 96 4.82 -1.56 -7.32
N HIS A 97 4.33 -2.22 -6.27
CA HIS A 97 3.18 -3.09 -6.36
C HIS A 97 2.09 -2.49 -5.47
N PRO A 98 0.83 -2.33 -5.93
CA PRO A 98 -0.25 -1.76 -5.13
C PRO A 98 -0.53 -2.55 -3.82
N GLN A 99 -0.07 -3.80 -3.76
CA GLN A 99 -0.10 -4.67 -2.58
C GLN A 99 0.97 -4.31 -1.51
N ASN A 100 1.93 -3.43 -1.82
CA ASN A 100 2.98 -2.96 -0.92
C ASN A 100 2.59 -1.73 -0.09
N LYS A 101 1.30 -1.37 0.00
CA LYS A 101 0.85 -0.79 1.28
C LYS A 101 1.26 -1.78 2.36
N PRO A 102 1.74 -1.34 3.54
CA PRO A 102 1.84 -2.20 4.70
C PRO A 102 0.42 -2.69 4.99
N THR A 103 -0.01 -3.75 4.32
CA THR A 103 -1.30 -4.32 4.63
C THR A 103 -1.08 -4.81 6.03
N ALA A 104 -1.79 -4.20 6.97
CA ALA A 104 -1.83 -4.67 8.32
C ALA A 104 -2.59 -6.02 8.38
N LYS A 105 -2.60 -6.79 7.28
CA LYS A 105 -3.22 -8.11 7.18
C LYS A 105 -2.72 -8.91 8.36
N LEU A 106 -3.69 -9.46 9.08
CA LEU A 106 -3.47 -10.12 10.36
C LEU A 106 -2.35 -11.17 10.24
N GLY A 107 -2.37 -11.96 9.17
CA GLY A 107 -1.34 -12.97 8.90
C GLY A 107 0.07 -12.40 8.72
N GLU A 108 0.24 -11.30 7.99
CA GLU A 108 1.56 -10.67 7.78
C GLU A 108 2.13 -10.11 9.08
N LEU A 109 1.29 -9.44 9.88
CA LEU A 109 1.70 -8.90 11.18
C LEU A 109 2.09 -10.00 12.16
N LEU A 110 1.33 -11.10 12.20
CA LEU A 110 1.62 -12.23 13.07
C LEU A 110 2.90 -12.97 12.66
N ILE A 111 3.20 -13.08 11.35
CA ILE A 111 4.46 -13.64 10.87
C ILE A 111 5.63 -12.70 11.19
N ALA A 112 5.51 -11.42 10.84
CA ALA A 112 6.58 -10.44 11.04
C ALA A 112 6.94 -10.24 12.52
N SER A 113 5.98 -10.43 13.42
CA SER A 113 6.18 -10.39 14.87
C SER A 113 6.66 -11.72 15.47
N GLY A 114 6.78 -12.78 14.67
CA GLY A 114 7.20 -14.10 15.12
C GLY A 114 6.17 -14.87 15.93
N ASN A 115 4.89 -14.46 15.92
CA ASN A 115 3.82 -15.14 16.64
C ASN A 115 3.28 -16.36 15.87
N ILE A 116 3.37 -16.36 14.53
CA ILE A 116 3.04 -17.52 13.69
C ILE A 116 4.12 -17.76 12.64
N SER A 117 4.18 -18.98 12.10
CA SER A 117 5.02 -19.30 10.94
C SER A 117 4.22 -19.17 9.65
N ILE A 118 4.92 -19.09 8.52
CA ILE A 118 4.30 -19.10 7.20
C ILE A 118 3.53 -20.40 6.92
N GLU A 119 3.99 -21.52 7.47
CA GLU A 119 3.31 -22.82 7.36
C GLU A 119 1.97 -22.82 8.10
N HIS A 120 1.92 -22.26 9.31
CA HIS A 120 0.67 -22.11 10.06
C HIS A 120 -0.32 -21.21 9.32
N LEU A 121 0.17 -20.12 8.71
CA LEU A 121 -0.68 -19.24 7.91
C LEU A 121 -1.22 -19.94 6.65
N SER A 122 -0.38 -20.67 5.92
CA SER A 122 -0.79 -21.38 4.70
C SER A 122 -1.88 -22.40 5.00
N LYS A 123 -1.68 -23.25 6.03
CA LYS A 123 -2.68 -24.23 6.46
C LYS A 123 -4.00 -23.56 6.86
N ALA A 124 -3.93 -22.46 7.60
CA ALA A 124 -5.13 -21.74 8.06
C ALA A 124 -5.90 -21.11 6.89
N LEU A 125 -5.21 -20.65 5.85
CA LEU A 125 -5.83 -20.12 4.63
C LEU A 125 -6.47 -21.22 3.78
N ASP A 126 -5.86 -22.40 3.70
CA ASP A 126 -6.43 -23.55 3.00
C ASP A 126 -7.71 -24.03 3.71
N GLU A 127 -7.69 -24.16 5.04
CA GLU A 127 -8.87 -24.52 5.86
C GLU A 127 -10.01 -23.47 5.79
N MET A 128 -9.66 -22.19 5.68
CA MET A 128 -10.62 -21.10 5.52
C MET A 128 -11.33 -21.16 4.15
N ARG A 129 -10.72 -21.76 3.12
CA ARG A 129 -11.38 -21.96 1.83
C ARG A 129 -12.45 -23.04 1.89
N GLU A 130 -12.29 -23.98 2.82
CA GLU A 130 -13.22 -25.10 3.03
C GLU A 130 -14.24 -24.81 4.15
N SER A 131 -14.05 -23.76 4.96
CA SER A 131 -14.95 -23.40 6.07
C SER A 131 -15.25 -21.90 6.17
N VAL A 132 -16.48 -21.52 6.56
CA VAL A 132 -16.93 -20.11 6.70
C VAL A 132 -16.33 -19.42 7.95
N ARG A 133 -15.20 -19.91 8.47
CA ARG A 133 -14.64 -19.45 9.74
C ARG A 133 -13.56 -18.38 9.51
N PRO A 134 -13.49 -17.34 10.34
CA PRO A 134 -12.41 -16.36 10.27
C PRO A 134 -11.03 -16.96 10.56
N LEU A 135 -10.01 -16.51 9.82
CA LEU A 135 -8.61 -16.92 10.01
C LEU A 135 -8.14 -16.82 11.48
N GLY A 136 -8.49 -15.72 12.17
CA GLY A 136 -8.08 -15.50 13.56
C GLY A 136 -8.63 -16.55 14.53
N SER A 137 -9.86 -17.01 14.33
CA SER A 137 -10.44 -18.07 15.18
C SER A 137 -9.76 -19.42 14.97
N LEU A 138 -9.39 -19.77 13.73
CA LEU A 138 -8.66 -21.00 13.43
C LEU A 138 -7.28 -21.02 14.11
N LEU A 139 -6.55 -19.90 14.07
CA LEU A 139 -5.23 -19.80 14.70
C LEU A 139 -5.30 -19.93 16.23
N VAL A 140 -6.39 -19.47 16.85
CA VAL A 140 -6.63 -19.65 18.30
C VAL A 140 -7.01 -21.10 18.62
N GLU A 141 -7.89 -21.70 17.81
CA GLU A 141 -8.35 -23.08 17.98
C GLU A 141 -7.19 -24.07 17.85
N TRP A 142 -6.28 -23.83 16.91
CA TRP A 142 -5.06 -24.62 16.73
C TRP A 142 -3.97 -24.33 17.76
N HIS A 143 -4.25 -23.47 18.75
CA HIS A 143 -3.32 -23.08 19.80
C HIS A 143 -2.00 -22.47 19.26
N VAL A 144 -2.02 -21.94 18.03
CA VAL A 144 -0.86 -21.25 17.44
C VAL A 144 -0.74 -19.84 18.00
N ILE A 145 -1.86 -19.21 18.34
CA ILE A 145 -1.91 -17.91 19.04
C ILE A 145 -2.95 -17.97 20.17
N SER A 146 -2.79 -17.13 21.20
CA SER A 146 -3.83 -16.96 22.24
C SER A 146 -4.89 -15.94 21.80
N ARG A 147 -6.04 -15.92 22.51
CA ARG A 147 -7.05 -14.87 22.31
C ARG A 147 -6.50 -13.47 22.58
N ASP A 148 -5.58 -13.35 23.54
CA ASP A 148 -4.94 -12.06 23.86
C ASP A 148 -4.07 -11.57 22.71
N ILE A 149 -3.30 -12.47 22.08
CA ILE A 149 -2.49 -12.16 20.89
C ILE A 149 -3.40 -11.75 19.73
N LEU A 150 -4.50 -12.48 19.51
CA LEU A 150 -5.46 -12.14 18.46
C LEU A 150 -6.07 -10.75 18.69
N GLN A 151 -6.49 -10.44 19.91
CA GLN A 151 -7.08 -9.15 20.23
C GLN A 151 -6.08 -8.00 20.07
N ASP A 152 -4.84 -8.17 20.52
CA ASP A 152 -3.80 -7.15 20.37
C ASP A 152 -3.42 -6.97 18.89
N ALA A 153 -3.38 -8.06 18.11
CA ALA A 153 -3.12 -8.00 16.67
C ALA A 153 -4.23 -7.28 15.89
N LEU A 154 -5.50 -7.44 16.26
CA LEU A 154 -6.62 -6.70 15.69
C LEU A 154 -6.59 -5.21 16.05
N ASN A 155 -6.18 -4.88 17.29
CA ASN A 155 -5.99 -3.49 17.72
C ASN A 155 -4.84 -2.84 16.95
N VAL A 156 -3.69 -3.51 16.85
CA VAL A 156 -2.54 -3.05 16.06
C VAL A 156 -2.91 -2.89 14.58
N GLN A 157 -3.67 -3.83 14.01
CA GLN A 157 -4.17 -3.71 12.65
C GLN A 157 -5.03 -2.46 12.45
N THR A 158 -5.91 -2.17 13.41
CA THR A 158 -6.76 -0.98 13.40
C THR A 158 -5.93 0.29 13.56
N ASP A 159 -4.98 0.31 14.49
CA ASP A 159 -4.12 1.49 14.74
C ASP A 159 -3.19 1.81 13.57
N ILE A 160 -2.67 0.80 12.86
CA ILE A 160 -1.92 0.99 11.62
C ILE A 160 -2.83 1.54 10.51
N ARG A 161 -4.05 1.00 10.37
CA ARG A 161 -5.02 1.46 9.37
C ARG A 161 -5.48 2.90 9.62
N ASP A 162 -5.64 3.26 10.89
CA ASP A 162 -6.01 4.61 11.34
C ASP A 162 -4.81 5.57 11.35
N GLY A 163 -3.60 5.11 11.03
CA GLY A 163 -2.37 5.92 10.99
C GLY A 163 -1.85 6.35 12.37
N LYS A 164 -2.31 5.73 13.47
CA LYS A 164 -1.88 6.05 14.83
C LYS A 164 -0.47 5.52 15.15
N ILE A 165 -0.07 4.42 14.51
CA ILE A 165 1.24 3.77 14.67
C ILE A 165 1.78 3.26 13.33
N SER A 166 3.10 3.14 13.21
CA SER A 166 3.74 2.57 12.01
C SER A 166 3.71 1.04 12.01
N LYS A 167 3.84 0.39 10.84
CA LYS A 167 3.95 -1.09 10.75
C LYS A 167 5.09 -1.64 11.61
N PRO A 168 6.33 -1.08 11.58
CA PRO A 168 7.40 -1.52 12.46
C PRO A 168 7.04 -1.46 13.95
N ASP A 169 6.39 -0.37 14.41
CA ASP A 169 5.96 -0.23 15.81
C ASP A 169 4.91 -1.27 16.20
N GLY A 170 3.95 -1.51 15.30
CA GLY A 170 2.94 -2.56 15.47
C GLY A 170 3.54 -3.96 15.56
N VAL A 171 4.51 -4.27 14.71
CA VAL A 171 5.26 -5.54 14.74
C VAL A 171 6.02 -5.70 16.05
N GLN A 172 6.69 -4.64 16.52
CA GLN A 172 7.42 -4.68 17.79
C GLN A 172 6.49 -4.91 19.00
N ARG A 173 5.30 -4.28 19.00
CA ARG A 173 4.28 -4.49 20.03
C ARG A 173 3.83 -5.94 20.08
N LEU A 174 3.58 -6.56 18.93
CA LEU A 174 3.18 -7.95 18.84
C LEU A 174 4.33 -8.92 19.17
N ALA A 175 5.58 -8.58 18.87
CA ALA A 175 6.74 -9.43 19.14
C ALA A 175 6.99 -9.67 20.65
N ARG A 176 6.47 -8.79 21.52
CA ARG A 176 6.49 -8.97 22.98
C ARG A 176 5.71 -10.21 23.43
N HIS A 177 4.71 -10.63 22.65
CA HIS A 177 3.95 -11.85 22.94
C HIS A 177 4.68 -13.11 22.47
N ALA A 178 5.46 -13.05 21.39
CA ALA A 178 6.21 -14.19 20.86
C ALA A 178 7.25 -14.72 21.87
N THR A 179 7.89 -13.81 22.63
CA THR A 179 8.83 -14.16 23.70
C THR A 179 8.14 -14.86 24.88
N THR A 180 6.89 -14.49 25.18
CA THR A 180 6.08 -15.08 26.25
C THR A 180 5.49 -16.44 25.83
N HIS A 181 5.11 -16.56 24.55
CA HIS A 181 4.53 -17.77 23.97
C HIS A 181 5.58 -18.87 23.75
N SER A 182 6.79 -18.51 23.27
CA SER A 182 7.91 -19.46 23.12
C SER A 182 8.30 -20.12 24.46
N MET A 183 8.26 -19.37 25.56
CA MET A 183 8.50 -19.87 26.92
C MET A 183 7.37 -20.80 27.42
N SER A 184 6.12 -20.54 27.01
CA SER A 184 4.96 -21.34 27.44
C SER A 184 4.81 -22.66 26.65
N VAL A 185 5.09 -22.64 25.34
CA VAL A 185 5.06 -23.84 24.48
C VAL A 185 6.21 -24.80 24.85
N SER A 186 7.40 -24.27 25.14
CA SER A 186 8.53 -25.09 25.59
C SER A 186 8.35 -25.62 27.03
N ALA A 187 7.60 -24.93 27.89
CA ALA A 187 7.18 -25.46 29.20
C ALA A 187 6.13 -26.57 29.08
N GLN A 188 5.16 -26.44 28.16
CA GLN A 188 4.14 -27.48 27.91
C GLN A 188 4.72 -28.73 27.24
N MET A 189 5.73 -28.62 26.36
CA MET A 189 6.41 -29.79 25.78
C MET A 189 7.28 -30.57 26.79
N LYS A 190 7.71 -29.95 27.90
CA LYS A 190 8.46 -30.66 28.96
C LYS A 190 7.57 -31.39 29.97
N LEU A 191 6.26 -31.16 29.95
CA LEU A 191 5.30 -31.76 30.89
C LEU A 191 4.56 -32.99 30.35
N ASN A 192 4.92 -33.48 29.16
CA ASN A 192 4.42 -34.76 28.68
C ASN A 192 5.55 -35.74 28.33
N PRO A 193 6.33 -36.24 29.31
CA PRO A 193 7.11 -37.44 29.09
C PRO A 193 6.17 -38.64 29.29
N GLN A 194 5.62 -39.14 28.17
CA GLN A 194 4.96 -40.43 28.03
C GLN A 194 3.98 -40.86 29.13
N GLN A 195 2.69 -40.89 28.82
CA GLN A 195 1.83 -42.08 29.03
C GLN A 195 0.78 -42.17 27.92
#